data_AF-A0A1Q5QVZ3-F1
#
_entry.id   AF-A0A1Q5QVZ3-F1
#
_cell.length_a   1.000
_cell.length_b   1.000
_cell.length_c   1.000
_cell.angle_alpha   90.00
_cell.angle_beta   90.00
_cell.angle_gamma   90.00
#
_symmetry.space_group_name_H-M   'P 1'
#
loop_
_entity.id
_entity.type
_entity.pdbx_description
1 polymer ?
#
loop_
_entity_poly.entity_id
_entity_poly.type
_entity_poly.pdbx_seq_one_letter_code
_entity_poly.pdbx_strand_id
1 'polypeptide(L)'
;RFGGKGGATPGISRGPYQAASPQLANSSIMRGQRSAISRREALILLSLINHPWLLHDHLEEVAALELAHPEAHKLRAAIIAAFAHDHHHSPDVEEQAEKMRADLEASGLSQILQRVERAITTQAVWGTQIGAAREDVLSTWRQLVALHQKTHALLRERKDAEAALAEDSSEANLAWLQDIQARMAEADGTEALIEGFGELSGRFQRNV
;
A
#
# COMPACT_ATOMS: atom_id res chain seq x y z
N ARG A 1 -3.91 35.95 -57.84
CA ARG A 1 -4.64 36.20 -56.57
C ARG A 1 -5.43 34.93 -56.23
N PHE A 2 -4.85 34.02 -55.45
CA PHE A 2 -5.52 32.88 -54.80
C PHE A 2 -4.82 32.68 -53.45
N GLY A 3 -5.59 32.68 -52.37
CA GLY A 3 -5.11 32.69 -50.99
C GLY A 3 -5.03 31.28 -50.39
N GLY A 4 -3.93 31.01 -49.68
CA GLY A 4 -3.81 29.90 -48.75
C GLY A 4 -4.02 30.40 -47.32
N LYS A 5 -5.02 29.84 -46.62
CA LYS A 5 -5.24 30.05 -45.18
C LYS A 5 -4.42 28.99 -44.43
N GLY A 6 -3.37 29.42 -43.73
CA GLY A 6 -2.74 28.63 -42.67
C GLY A 6 -3.60 28.67 -41.40
N GLY A 7 -3.93 27.48 -40.86
CA GLY A 7 -4.56 27.35 -39.56
C GLY A 7 -3.49 27.30 -38.47
N ALA A 8 -3.52 28.28 -37.56
CA ALA A 8 -2.72 28.29 -36.35
C ALA A 8 -3.51 27.61 -35.21
N THR A 9 -2.88 26.65 -34.55
CA THR A 9 -3.33 26.03 -33.29
C THR A 9 -3.21 27.02 -32.13
N PRO A 10 -4.22 27.19 -31.25
CA PRO A 10 -4.08 28.05 -30.08
C PRO A 10 -3.18 27.39 -29.04
N GLY A 11 -2.07 28.05 -28.69
CA GLY A 11 -1.22 27.68 -27.57
C GLY A 11 -1.91 27.95 -26.23
N ILE A 12 -1.74 27.04 -25.28
CA ILE A 12 -2.21 27.18 -23.90
C ILE A 12 -1.34 28.26 -23.24
N SER A 13 -1.90 29.46 -23.10
CA SER A 13 -1.31 30.56 -22.35
C SER A 13 -1.17 30.17 -20.87
N ARG A 14 0.06 30.06 -20.37
CA ARG A 14 0.37 29.91 -18.94
C ARG A 14 0.01 31.21 -18.21
N GLY A 15 -1.14 31.23 -17.54
CA GLY A 15 -1.51 32.27 -16.59
C GLY A 15 -0.67 32.22 -15.30
N PRO A 16 -0.66 33.30 -14.50
CA PRO A 16 0.21 33.42 -13.33
C PRO A 16 -0.09 32.34 -12.28
N TYR A 17 0.98 31.84 -11.65
CA TYR A 17 0.93 30.85 -10.56
C TYR A 17 -0.06 31.30 -9.47
N GLN A 18 -1.23 30.67 -9.41
CA GLN A 18 -2.13 30.81 -8.27
C GLN A 18 -1.66 29.89 -7.15
N ALA A 19 -1.31 30.48 -6.01
CA ALA A 19 -1.04 29.72 -4.78
C ALA A 19 -2.26 28.85 -4.46
N ALA A 20 -2.03 27.55 -4.24
CA ALA A 20 -3.11 26.60 -3.97
C ALA A 20 -3.94 27.05 -2.76
N SER A 21 -5.25 27.22 -2.95
CA SER A 21 -6.17 27.56 -1.87
C SER A 21 -6.10 26.49 -0.76
N PRO A 22 -6.21 26.86 0.53
CA PRO A 22 -6.18 25.91 1.65
C PRO A 22 -7.25 24.81 1.56
N GLN A 23 -8.32 25.01 0.78
CA GLN A 23 -9.31 23.97 0.47
C GLN A 23 -8.84 22.96 -0.58
N LEU A 24 -7.99 23.37 -1.52
CA LEU A 24 -7.34 22.48 -2.51
C LEU A 24 -6.21 21.69 -1.86
N ALA A 25 -5.43 22.30 -0.96
CA ALA A 25 -4.41 21.62 -0.14
C ALA A 25 -4.99 20.49 0.72
N ASN A 26 -6.27 20.59 1.09
CA ASN A 26 -7.01 19.60 1.86
C ASN A 26 -7.85 18.64 1.02
N SER A 27 -7.75 18.66 -0.30
CA SER A 27 -8.49 17.74 -1.18
C SER A 27 -7.82 16.36 -1.23
N SER A 28 -8.61 15.28 -1.37
CA SER A 28 -8.08 13.91 -1.56
C SER A 28 -7.20 13.79 -2.80
N ILE A 29 -7.47 14.62 -3.81
CA ILE A 29 -6.69 14.75 -5.04
C ILE A 29 -5.30 15.34 -4.78
N MET A 30 -5.16 16.32 -3.88
CA MET A 30 -3.86 16.97 -3.58
C MET A 30 -3.08 16.28 -2.44
N ARG A 31 -3.75 15.51 -1.56
CA ARG A 31 -3.06 14.65 -0.57
C ARG A 31 -2.41 13.41 -1.18
N GLY A 32 -2.72 13.08 -2.43
CA GLY A 32 -2.14 11.94 -3.15
C GLY A 32 -2.27 10.63 -2.36
N GLN A 33 -1.45 9.65 -2.72
CA GLN A 33 -1.32 8.29 -2.14
C GLN A 33 -1.19 8.19 -0.59
N ARG A 34 -1.29 9.30 0.16
CA ARG A 34 -1.19 9.37 1.63
C ARG A 34 -2.50 9.71 2.34
N SER A 35 -3.63 9.85 1.63
CA SER A 35 -4.88 10.27 2.30
C SER A 35 -5.60 9.14 3.06
N ALA A 36 -5.32 7.89 2.72
CA ALA A 36 -5.87 6.70 3.35
C ALA A 36 -4.80 5.61 3.44
N ILE A 37 -4.95 4.70 4.41
CA ILE A 37 -4.12 3.49 4.51
C ILE A 37 -4.39 2.63 3.27
N SER A 38 -3.34 2.14 2.61
CA SER A 38 -3.53 1.26 1.46
C SER A 38 -4.07 -0.10 1.91
N ARG A 39 -4.79 -0.80 1.04
CA ARG A 39 -5.31 -2.13 1.37
C ARG A 39 -4.19 -3.10 1.73
N ARG A 40 -3.05 -3.06 1.02
CA ARG A 40 -1.90 -3.91 1.29
C ARG A 40 -1.28 -3.65 2.66
N GLU A 41 -1.09 -2.38 3.02
CA GLU A 41 -0.63 -2.01 4.37
C GLU A 41 -1.61 -2.47 5.43
N ALA A 42 -2.91 -2.30 5.19
CA ALA A 42 -3.95 -2.76 6.09
C ALA A 42 -3.93 -4.28 6.28
N LEU A 43 -3.75 -5.05 5.20
CA LEU A 43 -3.64 -6.52 5.26
C LEU A 43 -2.38 -6.96 6.02
N ILE A 44 -1.23 -6.33 5.78
CA ILE A 44 0.02 -6.60 6.52
C ILE A 44 -0.19 -6.36 8.01
N LEU A 45 -0.80 -5.23 8.39
CA LEU A 45 -1.04 -4.89 9.79
C LEU A 45 -2.08 -5.83 10.42
N LEU A 46 -3.14 -6.19 9.69
CA LEU A 46 -4.14 -7.14 10.15
C LEU A 46 -3.53 -8.53 10.38
N SER A 47 -2.65 -9.01 9.50
CA SER A 47 -1.93 -10.27 9.69
C SER A 47 -1.15 -10.27 11.00
N LEU A 48 -0.45 -9.18 11.33
CA LEU A 48 0.32 -9.08 12.56
C LEU A 48 -0.57 -9.03 13.81
N ILE A 49 -1.74 -8.37 13.72
CA ILE A 49 -2.70 -8.29 14.83
C ILE A 49 -3.35 -9.65 15.08
N ASN A 50 -3.76 -10.34 14.01
CA ASN A 50 -4.47 -11.62 14.11
C ASN A 50 -3.52 -12.80 14.34
N HIS A 51 -2.25 -12.65 13.98
CA HIS A 51 -1.21 -13.68 14.10
C HIS A 51 0.06 -13.09 14.71
N PRO A 52 0.06 -12.64 15.98
CA PRO A 52 1.23 -12.05 16.62
C PRO A 52 2.45 -12.96 16.63
N TRP A 53 2.23 -14.28 16.56
CA TRP A 53 3.31 -15.26 16.45
C TRP A 53 4.23 -15.06 15.24
N LEU A 54 3.80 -14.35 14.19
CA LEU A 54 4.67 -13.97 13.06
C LEU A 54 5.89 -13.17 13.54
N LEU A 55 5.73 -12.36 14.59
CA LEU A 55 6.78 -11.49 15.10
C LEU A 55 7.95 -12.27 15.72
N HIS A 56 7.79 -13.53 16.11
CA HIS A 56 8.92 -14.33 16.62
C HIS A 56 10.02 -14.48 15.56
N ASP A 57 9.65 -14.72 14.30
CA ASP A 57 10.59 -14.98 13.21
C ASP A 57 10.78 -13.74 12.30
N HIS A 58 9.84 -12.79 12.32
CA HIS A 58 9.78 -11.69 11.36
C HIS A 58 9.88 -10.29 11.99
N LEU A 59 10.28 -10.16 13.26
CA LEU A 59 10.33 -8.84 13.94
C LEU A 59 11.18 -7.80 13.19
N GLU A 60 12.38 -8.20 12.75
CA GLU A 60 13.31 -7.30 12.05
C GLU A 60 12.73 -6.87 10.68
N GLU A 61 12.13 -7.82 9.96
CA GLU A 61 11.46 -7.57 8.69
C GLU A 61 10.31 -6.57 8.87
N VAL A 62 9.48 -6.76 9.90
CA VAL A 62 8.38 -5.85 10.25
C VAL A 62 8.92 -4.45 10.56
N ALA A 63 9.94 -4.35 11.42
CA ALA A 63 10.54 -3.08 11.79
C ALA A 63 11.11 -2.31 10.58
N ALA A 64 11.60 -3.03 9.56
CA ALA A 64 12.15 -2.47 8.33
C ALA A 64 11.08 -2.07 7.29
N LEU A 65 9.82 -2.49 7.43
CA LEU A 65 8.78 -2.18 6.46
C LEU A 65 8.63 -0.66 6.22
N GLU A 66 8.65 -0.25 4.97
CA GLU A 66 8.38 1.14 4.62
C GLU A 66 6.88 1.33 4.45
N LEU A 67 6.19 1.76 5.50
CA LEU A 67 4.79 2.16 5.35
C LEU A 67 4.76 3.60 4.80
N ALA A 68 3.77 3.96 3.98
CA ALA A 68 3.58 5.29 3.43
C ALA A 68 2.66 6.14 4.32
N HIS A 69 1.69 5.50 4.98
CA HIS A 69 0.70 6.20 5.80
C HIS A 69 1.17 6.39 7.26
N PRO A 70 1.09 7.61 7.84
CA PRO A 70 1.53 7.86 9.22
C PRO A 70 0.84 6.99 10.28
N GLU A 71 -0.46 6.72 10.11
CA GLU A 71 -1.18 5.84 11.04
C GLU A 71 -0.75 4.38 10.93
N ALA A 72 -0.34 3.92 9.74
CA ALA A 72 0.20 2.58 9.54
C ALA A 72 1.54 2.43 10.28
N HIS A 73 2.42 3.44 10.21
CA HIS A 73 3.65 3.49 11.01
C HIS A 73 3.37 3.46 12.51
N LYS A 74 2.41 4.29 12.97
CA LYS A 74 2.03 4.35 14.38
C LYS A 74 1.51 3.00 14.88
N LEU A 75 0.65 2.35 14.09
CA LEU A 75 0.11 1.04 14.44
C LEU A 75 1.20 -0.03 14.47
N ARG A 76 2.09 -0.07 13.48
CA ARG A 76 3.23 -1.00 13.49
C ARG A 76 4.11 -0.83 14.73
N ALA A 77 4.45 0.41 15.09
CA ALA A 77 5.27 0.68 16.27
C ALA A 77 4.57 0.18 17.54
N ALA A 78 3.26 0.36 17.65
CA ALA A 78 2.48 -0.13 18.77
C ALA A 78 2.34 -1.66 18.80
N ILE A 79 2.23 -2.32 17.64
CA ILE A 79 2.25 -3.79 17.53
C ILE A 79 3.58 -4.34 18.07
N ILE A 80 4.71 -3.75 17.65
CA ILE A 80 6.04 -4.14 18.16
C ILE A 80 6.13 -3.91 19.67
N ALA A 81 5.64 -2.77 20.15
CA ALA A 81 5.64 -2.45 21.57
C ALA A 81 4.77 -3.41 22.37
N ALA A 82 3.55 -3.72 21.91
CA ALA A 82 2.65 -4.70 22.53
C ALA A 82 3.31 -6.08 22.58
N PHE A 83 3.85 -6.55 21.46
CA PHE A 83 4.55 -7.84 21.38
C PHE A 83 5.74 -7.97 22.34
N ALA A 84 6.43 -6.87 22.64
CA ALA A 84 7.52 -6.86 23.61
C ALA A 84 7.05 -7.07 25.06
N HIS A 85 5.75 -6.93 25.35
CA HIS A 85 5.18 -7.32 26.64
C HIS A 85 4.95 -8.85 26.64
N ASP A 86 5.35 -9.51 27.71
CA ASP A 86 5.47 -10.98 27.83
C ASP A 86 4.11 -11.76 27.75
N HIS A 87 3.01 -11.07 27.44
CA HIS A 87 1.66 -11.63 27.49
C HIS A 87 1.24 -12.38 26.21
N HIS A 88 2.01 -12.28 25.12
CA HIS A 88 1.74 -12.93 23.82
C HIS A 88 2.44 -14.29 23.63
N HIS A 89 2.99 -14.88 24.69
CA HIS A 89 3.58 -16.23 24.67
C HIS A 89 2.59 -17.35 25.02
N SER A 90 1.28 -17.07 25.02
CA SER A 90 0.27 -18.14 25.19
C SER A 90 0.41 -19.19 24.09
N PRO A 91 0.26 -20.49 24.38
CA PRO A 91 0.19 -21.51 23.33
C PRO A 91 -1.06 -21.37 22.44
N ASP A 92 -2.07 -20.62 22.88
CA ASP A 92 -3.30 -20.35 22.13
C ASP A 92 -3.15 -19.12 21.22
N VAL A 93 -3.24 -19.33 19.91
CA VAL A 93 -3.10 -18.29 18.88
C VAL A 93 -4.25 -17.27 18.94
N GLU A 94 -5.46 -17.68 19.30
CA GLU A 94 -6.62 -16.78 19.39
C GLU A 94 -6.48 -15.86 20.60
N GLU A 95 -6.01 -16.40 21.73
CA GLU A 95 -5.71 -15.62 22.94
C GLU A 95 -4.61 -14.58 22.68
N GLN A 96 -3.57 -14.94 21.91
CA GLN A 96 -2.53 -13.99 21.50
C GLN A 96 -3.12 -12.80 20.72
N ALA A 97 -4.00 -13.09 19.75
CA ALA A 97 -4.64 -12.08 18.91
C ALA A 97 -5.59 -11.17 19.71
N GLU A 98 -6.37 -11.74 20.64
CA GLU A 98 -7.25 -10.99 21.53
C GLU A 98 -6.44 -10.03 22.41
N LYS A 99 -5.38 -10.52 23.05
CA LYS A 99 -4.47 -9.69 23.86
C LYS A 99 -3.82 -8.59 23.04
N MET A 100 -3.34 -8.90 21.83
CA MET A 100 -2.74 -7.92 20.93
C MET A 100 -3.72 -6.78 20.63
N ARG A 101 -4.98 -7.10 20.32
CA ARG A 101 -6.00 -6.07 20.12
C ARG A 101 -6.27 -5.28 21.39
N ALA A 102 -6.42 -5.94 22.53
CA ALA A 102 -6.68 -5.28 23.81
C ALA A 102 -5.58 -4.27 24.17
N ASP A 103 -4.31 -4.60 23.97
CA ASP A 103 -3.17 -3.71 24.23
C ASP A 103 -3.15 -2.50 23.29
N LEU A 104 -3.48 -2.71 22.01
CA LEU A 104 -3.59 -1.63 21.03
C LEU A 104 -4.77 -0.69 21.35
N GLU A 105 -5.90 -1.23 21.79
CA GLU A 105 -7.06 -0.45 22.24
C GLU A 105 -6.76 0.34 23.51
N ALA A 106 -6.12 -0.29 24.50
CA ALA A 106 -5.66 0.38 25.72
C ALA A 106 -4.66 1.51 25.42
N SER A 107 -3.89 1.37 24.33
CA SER A 107 -2.99 2.40 23.81
C SER A 107 -3.71 3.52 23.01
N GLY A 108 -5.04 3.50 22.95
CA GLY A 108 -5.85 4.51 22.29
C GLY A 108 -5.89 4.41 20.76
N LEU A 109 -5.61 3.24 20.19
CA LEU A 109 -5.53 3.02 18.73
C LEU A 109 -6.82 2.50 18.10
N SER A 110 -7.93 2.39 18.84
CA SER A 110 -9.19 1.83 18.34
C SER A 110 -9.68 2.48 17.04
N GLN A 111 -9.51 3.79 16.88
CA GLN A 111 -9.89 4.47 15.62
C GLN A 111 -9.00 4.07 14.44
N ILE A 112 -7.71 3.83 14.66
CA ILE A 112 -6.78 3.40 13.62
C ILE A 112 -7.08 1.95 13.23
N LEU A 113 -7.36 1.08 14.20
CA LEU A 113 -7.81 -0.30 13.96
C LEU A 113 -9.05 -0.31 13.06
N GLN A 114 -10.07 0.48 13.39
CA GLN A 114 -11.28 0.58 12.55
C GLN A 114 -10.99 1.07 11.13
N ARG A 115 -10.01 1.97 10.92
CA ARG A 115 -9.63 2.42 9.58
C ARG A 115 -8.88 1.36 8.79
N VAL A 116 -8.01 0.60 9.45
CA VAL A 116 -7.33 -0.57 8.86
C VAL A 116 -8.36 -1.60 8.40
N GLU A 117 -9.30 -1.96 9.26
CA GLU A 117 -10.36 -2.91 8.93
C GLU A 117 -11.24 -2.40 7.77
N ARG A 118 -11.62 -1.12 7.77
CA ARG A 118 -12.41 -0.52 6.69
C ARG A 118 -11.67 -0.42 5.35
N ALA A 119 -10.34 -0.36 5.36
CA ALA A 119 -9.54 -0.40 4.14
C ALA A 119 -9.58 -1.78 3.47
N ILE A 120 -9.99 -2.82 4.21
CA ILE A 120 -10.12 -4.19 3.72
C ILE A 120 -11.59 -4.42 3.35
N THR A 121 -11.93 -4.14 2.10
CA THR A 121 -13.32 -4.23 1.62
C THR A 121 -13.78 -5.67 1.34
N THR A 122 -12.86 -6.63 1.27
CA THR A 122 -13.16 -8.04 1.02
C THR A 122 -12.29 -8.92 1.90
N GLN A 123 -12.89 -9.90 2.58
CA GLN A 123 -12.17 -10.93 3.35
C GLN A 123 -11.50 -12.00 2.47
N ALA A 124 -11.26 -11.72 1.20
CA ALA A 124 -10.74 -12.68 0.22
C ALA A 124 -9.34 -13.23 0.59
N VAL A 125 -8.61 -12.57 1.48
CA VAL A 125 -7.29 -13.02 1.92
C VAL A 125 -7.42 -13.80 3.24
N TRP A 126 -7.87 -15.06 3.13
CA TRP A 126 -8.13 -15.95 4.25
C TRP A 126 -6.94 -16.06 5.23
N GLY A 127 -5.70 -16.12 4.73
CA GLY A 127 -4.49 -16.19 5.56
C GLY A 127 -4.19 -14.96 6.43
N THR A 128 -5.06 -13.95 6.43
CA THR A 128 -5.01 -12.81 7.37
C THR A 128 -6.06 -12.90 8.47
N GLN A 129 -6.99 -13.87 8.40
CA GLN A 129 -8.11 -14.00 9.31
C GLN A 129 -7.76 -14.87 10.52
N ILE A 130 -8.41 -14.60 11.66
CA ILE A 130 -8.31 -15.46 12.84
C ILE A 130 -8.75 -16.88 12.47
N GLY A 131 -8.04 -17.89 12.98
CA GLY A 131 -8.30 -19.30 12.69
C GLY A 131 -7.72 -19.82 11.37
N ALA A 132 -7.05 -18.98 10.59
CA ALA A 132 -6.32 -19.42 9.40
C ALA A 132 -5.19 -20.41 9.76
N ALA A 133 -4.97 -21.42 8.91
CA ALA A 133 -3.91 -22.39 9.12
C ALA A 133 -2.53 -21.72 9.03
N ARG A 134 -1.59 -22.16 9.86
CA ARG A 134 -0.25 -21.55 9.96
C ARG A 134 0.47 -21.44 8.61
N GLU A 135 0.36 -22.47 7.77
CA GLU A 135 0.97 -22.48 6.43
C GLU A 135 0.35 -21.43 5.50
N ASP A 136 -0.97 -21.26 5.54
CA ASP A 136 -1.69 -20.26 4.76
C ASP A 136 -1.31 -18.83 5.20
N VAL A 137 -1.18 -18.62 6.51
CA VAL A 137 -0.74 -17.34 7.08
C VAL A 137 0.67 -17.01 6.61
N LEU A 138 1.61 -17.96 6.71
CA LEU A 138 3.00 -17.75 6.28
C LEU A 138 3.11 -17.50 4.77
N SER A 139 2.34 -18.24 3.96
CA SER A 139 2.30 -18.04 2.51
C SER A 139 1.78 -16.64 2.16
N THR A 140 0.66 -16.25 2.77
CA THR A 140 0.04 -14.93 2.61
C THR A 140 0.98 -13.81 3.06
N TRP A 141 1.62 -13.96 4.22
CA TRP A 141 2.60 -13.01 4.76
C TRP A 141 3.71 -12.74 3.76
N ARG A 142 4.38 -13.79 3.27
CA ARG A 142 5.48 -13.67 2.30
C ARG A 142 5.04 -12.96 1.04
N GLN A 143 3.86 -13.29 0.52
CA GLN A 143 3.33 -12.66 -0.68
C GLN A 143 3.05 -11.17 -0.48
N LEU A 144 2.37 -10.81 0.61
CA LEU A 144 2.07 -9.41 0.95
C LEU A 144 3.35 -8.58 1.11
N VAL A 145 4.31 -9.09 1.88
CA VAL A 145 5.57 -8.40 2.15
C VAL A 145 6.41 -8.28 0.89
N ALA A 146 6.55 -9.35 0.09
CA ALA A 146 7.32 -9.31 -1.15
C ALA A 146 6.73 -8.29 -2.15
N LEU A 147 5.41 -8.25 -2.28
CA LEU A 147 4.74 -7.27 -3.14
C LEU A 147 4.95 -5.85 -2.61
N HIS A 148 4.81 -5.63 -1.31
CA HIS A 148 5.07 -4.35 -0.64
C HIS A 148 6.49 -3.83 -0.89
N GLN A 149 7.50 -4.67 -0.62
CA GLN A 149 8.91 -4.34 -0.84
C GLN A 149 9.20 -4.04 -2.32
N LYS A 150 8.64 -4.83 -3.26
CA LYS A 150 8.78 -4.60 -4.70
C LYS A 150 8.24 -3.24 -5.11
N THR A 151 7.05 -2.85 -4.62
CA THR A 151 6.48 -1.52 -4.92
C THR A 151 7.36 -0.39 -4.40
N HIS A 152 7.89 -0.50 -3.17
CA HIS A 152 8.77 0.53 -2.62
C HIS A 152 10.12 0.61 -3.35
N ALA A 153 10.68 -0.53 -3.77
CA ALA A 153 11.87 -0.55 -4.60
C ALA A 153 11.64 0.16 -5.94
N LEU A 154 10.53 -0.13 -6.63
CA LEU A 154 10.15 0.55 -7.88
C LEU A 154 9.94 2.05 -7.69
N LEU A 155 9.35 2.48 -6.58
CA LEU A 155 9.16 3.91 -6.28
C LEU A 155 10.48 4.65 -6.06
N ARG A 156 11.49 4.01 -5.46
CA ARG A 156 12.85 4.56 -5.37
C ARG A 156 13.51 4.63 -6.74
N GLU A 157 13.49 3.51 -7.46
CA GLU A 157 14.08 3.41 -8.80
C GLU A 157 13.48 4.47 -9.75
N ARG A 158 12.17 4.72 -9.67
CA ARG A 158 11.50 5.78 -10.44
C ARG A 158 12.02 7.18 -10.10
N LYS A 159 12.23 7.48 -8.81
CA LYS A 159 12.79 8.77 -8.39
C LYS A 159 14.23 8.93 -8.89
N ASP A 160 15.02 7.87 -8.85
CA ASP A 160 16.39 7.88 -9.34
C ASP A 160 16.41 8.11 -10.86
N ALA A 161 15.52 7.47 -11.61
CA ALA A 161 15.36 7.68 -13.05
C ALA A 161 14.84 9.09 -13.40
N GLU A 162 13.89 9.63 -12.64
CA GLU A 162 13.41 11.01 -12.79
C GLU A 162 14.55 12.03 -12.57
N ALA A 163 15.39 11.80 -11.55
CA ALA A 163 16.55 12.65 -11.26
C ALA A 163 17.61 12.57 -12.38
N ALA A 164 17.94 11.35 -12.84
CA ALA A 164 18.88 11.15 -13.94
C ALA A 164 18.42 11.83 -15.24
N LEU A 165 17.12 11.75 -15.56
CA LEU A 165 16.56 12.39 -16.75
C LEU A 165 16.56 13.93 -16.66
N ALA A 166 16.40 14.48 -15.45
CA ALA A 166 16.49 15.91 -15.19
C ALA A 166 17.93 16.42 -15.31
N GLU A 167 18.93 15.61 -14.96
CA GLU A 167 20.35 15.92 -15.12
C GLU A 167 20.83 15.75 -16.57
N ASP A 168 20.42 14.66 -17.22
CA ASP A 168 20.73 14.34 -18.61
C ASP A 168 19.49 13.83 -19.35
N SER A 169 19.00 14.65 -20.30
CA SER A 169 17.82 14.34 -21.13
C SER A 169 18.14 13.40 -22.30
N SER A 170 18.89 12.34 -22.04
CA SER A 170 19.26 11.33 -23.03
C SER A 170 18.14 10.31 -23.29
N GLU A 171 18.15 9.69 -24.48
CA GLU A 171 17.20 8.63 -24.82
C GLU A 171 17.31 7.42 -23.90
N ALA A 172 18.51 7.14 -23.36
CA ALA A 172 18.75 6.06 -22.42
C ALA A 172 18.01 6.28 -21.08
N ASN A 173 18.09 7.49 -20.52
CA ASN A 173 17.38 7.83 -19.28
C ASN A 173 15.85 7.82 -19.47
N LEU A 174 15.38 8.26 -20.65
CA LEU A 174 13.97 8.18 -20.98
C LEU A 174 13.48 6.73 -21.10
N ALA A 175 14.25 5.86 -21.76
CA ALA A 175 13.93 4.44 -21.89
C ALA A 175 13.91 3.72 -20.54
N TRP A 176 14.85 4.04 -19.65
CA TRP A 176 14.87 3.52 -18.28
C TRP A 176 13.62 3.92 -17.48
N LEU A 177 13.20 5.19 -17.55
CA LEU A 177 11.98 5.64 -16.88
C LEU A 177 10.72 4.92 -17.44
N GLN A 178 10.65 4.69 -18.75
CA GLN A 178 9.56 3.96 -19.39
C GLN A 178 9.52 2.48 -18.95
N ASP A 179 10.67 1.82 -18.82
CA ASP A 179 10.77 0.45 -18.30
C ASP A 179 10.23 0.35 -16.87
N ILE A 180 10.66 1.26 -15.98
CA ILE A 180 10.16 1.29 -14.60
C ILE A 180 8.64 1.50 -14.57
N GLN A 181 8.11 2.40 -15.39
CA GLN A 181 6.66 2.63 -15.50
C GLN A 181 5.92 1.37 -15.95
N ALA A 182 6.47 0.60 -16.89
CA ALA A 182 5.89 -0.66 -17.33
C ALA A 182 5.88 -1.72 -16.21
N ARG A 183 7.00 -1.85 -15.48
CA ARG A 183 7.13 -2.77 -14.33
C ARG A 183 6.19 -2.38 -13.17
N MET A 184 5.96 -1.09 -12.94
CA MET A 184 4.97 -0.60 -11.98
C MET A 184 3.55 -1.01 -12.40
N ALA A 185 3.19 -0.79 -13.67
CA ALA A 185 1.88 -1.18 -14.19
C ALA A 185 1.62 -2.70 -14.10
N GLU A 186 2.65 -3.53 -14.33
CA GLU A 186 2.58 -4.98 -14.14
C GLU A 186 2.37 -5.37 -12.67
N ALA A 187 3.08 -4.70 -11.75
CA ALA A 187 2.94 -4.93 -10.31
C ALA A 187 1.53 -4.57 -9.82
N ASP A 188 0.99 -3.43 -10.26
CA ASP A 188 -0.37 -3.00 -9.93
C ASP A 188 -1.42 -3.97 -10.52
N GLY A 189 -1.18 -4.50 -11.73
CA GLY A 189 -2.05 -5.52 -12.34
C GLY A 189 -2.04 -6.85 -11.57
N THR A 190 -0.88 -7.27 -11.07
CA THR A 190 -0.73 -8.46 -10.23
C THR A 190 -1.46 -8.28 -8.91
N GLU A 191 -1.34 -7.10 -8.30
CA GLU A 191 -2.09 -6.74 -7.10
C GLU A 191 -3.60 -6.80 -7.35
N ALA A 192 -4.09 -6.21 -8.45
CA ALA A 192 -5.51 -6.23 -8.79
C ALA A 192 -6.10 -7.66 -8.94
N LEU A 193 -5.28 -8.62 -9.40
CA LEU A 193 -5.67 -10.03 -9.49
C LEU A 193 -5.77 -10.70 -8.12
N ILE A 194 -4.79 -10.45 -7.24
CA ILE A 194 -4.78 -10.94 -5.85
C ILE A 194 -5.92 -10.28 -5.06
N GLU A 195 -6.26 -9.04 -5.38
CA GLU A 195 -7.26 -8.22 -4.72
C GLU A 195 -8.70 -8.46 -5.20
N GLY A 196 -8.91 -9.26 -6.25
CA GLY A 196 -10.25 -9.65 -6.72
C GLY A 196 -10.93 -8.64 -7.65
N PHE A 197 -10.19 -7.78 -8.36
CA PHE A 197 -10.76 -6.81 -9.32
C PHE A 197 -11.57 -7.49 -10.46
N GLY A 198 -11.43 -8.81 -10.63
CA GLY A 198 -12.20 -9.65 -11.55
C GLY A 198 -13.65 -9.98 -11.13
N GLU A 199 -14.05 -9.78 -9.86
CA GLU A 199 -15.43 -10.06 -9.43
C GLU A 199 -16.37 -8.87 -9.69
N LEU A 200 -15.90 -7.63 -9.54
CA LEU A 200 -16.70 -6.42 -9.81
C LEU A 200 -16.89 -6.11 -11.30
N SER A 201 -16.07 -6.68 -12.18
CA SER A 201 -16.24 -6.58 -13.65
C SER A 201 -17.10 -7.70 -14.26
N GLY A 202 -17.72 -8.55 -13.44
CA GLY A 202 -18.71 -9.55 -13.90
C GLY A 202 -18.14 -10.67 -14.79
N ARG A 203 -16.82 -10.90 -14.80
CA ARG A 203 -16.20 -11.91 -15.68
C ARG A 203 -16.15 -13.32 -15.08
N PHE A 204 -16.64 -13.51 -13.86
CA PHE A 204 -16.91 -14.83 -13.27
C PHE A 204 -18.37 -15.26 -13.37
N GLN A 205 -19.07 -14.90 -14.46
CA GLN A 205 -20.15 -15.74 -14.97
C GLN A 205 -19.65 -16.52 -16.19
N ARG A 206 -18.90 -17.59 -15.94
CA ARG A 206 -18.83 -18.70 -16.88
C ARG A 206 -18.51 -20.02 -16.16
N ASN A 207 -19.55 -20.85 -16.14
CA ASN A 207 -19.63 -22.29 -15.82
C ASN A 207 -19.40 -22.61 -14.33
N VAL A 208 -20.34 -23.24 -13.60
CA VAL A 208 -21.29 -24.31 -13.94
C VAL A 208 -22.65 -24.05 -13.29
#